data_AF-A0A7V9I0H2-F1
#
_entry.id   AF-A0A7V9I0H2-F1
#
_cell.length_a   1.000
_cell.length_b   1.000
_cell.length_c   1.000
_cell.angle_alpha   90.00
_cell.angle_beta   90.00
_cell.angle_gamma   90.00
#
_symmetry.space_group_name_H-M   'P 1'
#
loop_
_entity.id
_entity.type
_entity.pdbx_description
1 polymer ?
#
loop_
_entity_poly.entity_id
_entity_poly.type
_entity_poly.pdbx_seq_one_letter_code
_entity_poly.pdbx_strand_id
1 'polypeptide(L)'
;MTFPLLLMLATLGVLAQQGVEEALRRPILAPDQTRADTQVWTASRVPVLQVPASREAWLAHAQTLRRRVLDEVVYRGAARDWRTQAVHVERFGEIAGDGYVVRKLRFEAVPGLHVPALLY
;
A
#
# COMPACT_ATOMS: atom_id res chain seq x y z
N MET A 1 -15.74 47.42 -44.67
CA MET A 1 -15.67 47.75 -43.22
C MET A 1 -15.34 46.53 -42.33
N THR A 2 -14.66 45.50 -42.84
CA THR A 2 -14.41 44.23 -42.12
C THR A 2 -13.01 44.13 -41.49
N PHE A 3 -12.04 44.89 -42.01
CA PHE A 3 -10.66 44.92 -41.52
C PHE A 3 -10.47 45.40 -40.06
N PRO A 4 -11.16 46.45 -39.56
CA PRO A 4 -10.97 46.90 -38.18
C PRO A 4 -11.58 45.94 -37.15
N LEU A 5 -12.64 45.23 -37.53
CA LEU A 5 -13.28 44.24 -36.66
C LEU A 5 -12.40 42.99 -36.48
N LEU A 6 -11.73 42.55 -37.56
CA LEU A 6 -10.80 41.42 -37.53
C LEU A 6 -9.54 41.72 -36.68
N LEU A 7 -9.03 42.95 -36.76
CA LEU A 7 -7.88 43.40 -35.97
C LEU A 7 -8.21 43.49 -34.47
N MET A 8 -9.44 43.92 -34.13
CA MET A 8 -9.91 44.03 -32.74
C MET A 8 -10.20 42.66 -32.10
N LEU A 9 -10.70 41.70 -32.88
CA LEU A 9 -10.85 40.30 -32.44
C LEU A 9 -9.49 39.61 -32.22
N ALA A 10 -8.50 39.90 -33.07
CA ALA A 10 -7.15 39.37 -32.91
C ALA A 10 -6.45 39.92 -31.65
N THR A 11 -6.61 41.20 -31.32
CA THR A 11 -6.02 41.80 -30.11
C THR A 11 -6.68 41.30 -28.83
N LEU A 12 -8.00 41.06 -28.83
CA LEU A 12 -8.74 40.42 -27.72
C LEU A 12 -8.25 39.00 -27.45
N GLY A 13 -7.98 38.20 -28.49
CA GLY A 13 -7.43 36.85 -28.36
C GLY A 13 -6.03 36.84 -27.74
N VAL A 14 -5.15 37.76 -28.16
CA VAL A 14 -3.79 37.88 -27.61
C VAL A 14 -3.79 38.33 -26.14
N LEU A 15 -4.63 39.31 -25.78
CA LEU A 15 -4.78 39.76 -24.38
C LEU A 15 -5.37 38.67 -23.47
N ALA A 16 -6.36 37.91 -23.95
CA ALA A 16 -6.92 36.78 -23.20
C ALA A 16 -5.88 35.68 -22.98
N GLN A 17 -5.08 35.36 -24.02
CA GLN A 17 -4.02 34.37 -23.91
C GLN A 17 -2.91 34.81 -22.95
N GLN A 18 -2.52 36.09 -22.96
CA GLN A 18 -1.57 36.64 -21.99
C GLN A 18 -2.12 36.64 -20.56
N GLY A 19 -3.42 36.89 -20.37
CA GLY A 19 -4.07 36.81 -19.07
C GLY A 19 -4.10 35.38 -18.51
N VAL A 20 -4.36 34.39 -19.36
CA VAL A 20 -4.31 32.97 -18.98
C VAL A 20 -2.88 32.56 -18.64
N GLU A 21 -1.89 32.95 -19.45
CA GLU A 21 -0.49 32.60 -19.21
C GLU A 21 0.03 33.21 -17.90
N GLU A 22 -0.34 34.46 -17.60
CA GLU A 22 -0.02 35.09 -16.32
C GLU A 22 -0.72 34.41 -15.13
N ALA A 23 -1.97 33.96 -15.30
CA ALA A 23 -2.69 33.23 -14.28
C ALA A 23 -2.05 31.86 -13.98
N LEU A 24 -1.57 31.15 -15.01
CA LEU A 24 -0.92 29.84 -14.87
C LEU A 24 0.47 29.93 -14.19
N ARG A 25 1.14 31.08 -14.26
CA ARG A 25 2.41 31.33 -13.57
C ARG A 25 2.24 31.54 -12.06
N ARG A 26 1.01 31.82 -11.60
CA ARG A 26 0.74 32.02 -10.18
C ARG A 26 0.65 30.65 -9.49
N PRO A 27 1.47 30.40 -8.47
CA PRO A 27 1.39 29.14 -7.73
C PRO A 27 0.02 29.03 -7.07
N ILE A 28 -0.67 27.90 -7.30
CA ILE A 28 -1.98 27.61 -6.70
C ILE A 28 -1.84 27.34 -5.20
N LEU A 29 -0.74 26.70 -4.82
CA LEU A 29 -0.40 26.36 -3.44
C LEU A 29 0.95 26.97 -3.11
N ALA A 30 1.12 27.41 -1.86
CA ALA A 30 2.43 27.79 -1.36
C ALA A 30 3.38 26.57 -1.40
N PRO A 31 4.71 26.79 -1.48
CA PRO A 31 5.67 25.72 -1.32
C PRO A 31 5.38 24.91 -0.04
N ASP A 32 5.45 23.58 -0.15
CA ASP A 32 5.18 22.63 0.93
C ASP A 32 3.75 22.58 1.51
N GLN A 33 2.82 23.41 1.03
CA GLN A 33 1.44 23.44 1.55
C GLN A 33 0.77 22.06 1.47
N THR A 34 0.89 21.35 0.35
CA THR A 34 0.34 19.99 0.20
C THR A 34 0.84 19.03 1.28
N ARG A 35 2.13 19.11 1.64
CA ARG A 35 2.74 18.24 2.65
C ARG A 35 2.21 18.58 4.03
N ALA A 36 2.18 19.87 4.38
CA ALA A 36 1.65 20.34 5.65
C ALA A 36 0.17 19.95 5.82
N ASP A 37 -0.65 20.21 4.80
CA ASP A 37 -2.07 19.88 4.79
C ASP A 37 -2.28 18.37 4.93
N THR A 38 -1.49 17.56 4.21
CA THR A 38 -1.55 16.09 4.31
C THR A 38 -1.17 15.60 5.70
N GLN A 39 -0.15 16.18 6.33
CA GLN A 39 0.29 15.82 7.68
C GLN A 39 -0.77 16.14 8.72
N VAL A 40 -1.31 17.37 8.70
CA VAL A 40 -2.38 17.80 9.62
C VAL A 40 -3.62 16.92 9.44
N TRP A 41 -4.02 16.69 8.19
CA TRP A 41 -5.17 15.86 7.88
C TRP A 41 -4.99 14.41 8.34
N THR A 42 -3.83 13.81 8.07
CA THR A 42 -3.57 12.42 8.46
C THR A 42 -3.46 12.29 9.97
N ALA A 43 -2.73 13.20 10.64
CA ALA A 43 -2.57 13.19 12.09
C ALA A 43 -3.90 13.32 12.83
N SER A 44 -4.84 14.14 12.33
CA SER A 44 -6.17 14.29 12.94
C SER A 44 -7.06 13.03 12.83
N ARG A 45 -6.67 12.05 12.01
CA ARG A 45 -7.44 10.81 11.79
C ARG A 45 -6.82 9.57 12.40
N VAL A 46 -5.57 9.65 12.85
CA VAL A 46 -4.93 8.53 13.55
C VAL A 46 -5.53 8.44 14.95
N PRO A 47 -6.22 7.33 15.30
CA PRO A 47 -6.73 7.16 16.65
C PRO A 47 -5.58 7.12 17.65
N VAL A 48 -5.78 7.72 18.83
CA VAL A 48 -4.79 7.65 19.92
C VAL A 48 -4.62 6.20 20.35
N LEU A 49 -3.38 5.72 20.39
CA LEU A 49 -3.06 4.36 20.86
C LEU A 49 -3.48 4.20 22.32
N GLN A 50 -4.50 3.38 22.55
CA GLN A 50 -4.94 3.01 23.89
C GLN A 50 -4.12 1.81 24.36
N VAL A 51 -3.25 2.01 25.34
CA VAL A 51 -2.43 0.93 25.93
C VAL A 51 -3.21 0.30 27.09
N PRO A 52 -3.48 -1.02 27.06
CA PRO A 52 -4.12 -1.72 28.17
C PRO A 52 -3.35 -1.55 29.49
N ALA A 53 -4.06 -1.25 30.58
CA ALA A 53 -3.47 -0.89 31.87
C ALA A 53 -2.88 -2.06 32.67
N SER A 54 -3.08 -3.31 32.23
CA SER A 54 -2.55 -4.49 32.90
C SER A 54 -2.11 -5.57 31.91
N ARG A 55 -1.35 -6.54 32.40
CA ARG A 55 -0.92 -7.71 31.62
C ARG A 55 -2.12 -8.51 31.12
N GLU A 56 -3.12 -8.74 31.97
CA GLU A 56 -4.33 -9.50 31.64
C GLU A 56 -5.12 -8.78 30.54
N ALA A 57 -5.30 -7.47 30.68
CA ALA A 57 -5.97 -6.64 29.68
C ALA A 57 -5.19 -6.64 28.35
N TRP A 58 -3.85 -6.58 28.40
CA TRP A 58 -2.99 -6.70 27.23
C TRP A 58 -3.15 -8.04 26.51
N LEU A 59 -3.14 -9.16 27.24
CA LEU A 59 -3.28 -10.49 26.65
C LEU A 59 -4.63 -10.67 25.95
N ALA A 60 -5.72 -10.21 26.59
CA ALA A 60 -7.05 -10.24 25.99
C ALA A 60 -7.15 -9.35 24.73
N HIS A 61 -6.57 -8.15 24.79
CA HIS A 61 -6.50 -7.24 23.65
C HIS A 61 -5.68 -7.83 22.50
N ALA A 62 -4.50 -8.37 22.78
CA ALA A 62 -3.60 -8.97 21.80
C ALA A 62 -4.22 -10.19 21.11
N GLN A 63 -4.96 -11.03 21.85
CA GLN A 63 -5.70 -12.15 21.27
C GLN A 63 -6.78 -11.66 20.31
N THR A 64 -7.54 -10.63 20.72
CA THR A 64 -8.59 -10.03 19.89
C THR A 64 -8.01 -9.38 18.63
N LEU A 65 -6.96 -8.58 18.78
CA LEU A 65 -6.26 -7.95 17.65
C LEU A 65 -5.71 -8.98 16.66
N ARG A 66 -5.07 -10.05 17.16
CA ARG A 66 -4.54 -11.12 16.30
C ARG A 66 -5.64 -11.79 15.49
N ARG A 67 -6.80 -12.11 16.10
CA ARG A 67 -7.95 -12.66 15.36
C ARG A 67 -8.42 -11.71 14.27
N ARG A 68 -8.62 -10.42 14.60
CA ARG A 68 -9.07 -9.42 13.64
C ARG A 68 -8.10 -9.26 12.47
N VAL A 69 -6.80 -9.14 12.73
CA VAL A 69 -5.79 -9.04 11.66
C VAL A 69 -5.83 -10.27 10.76
N LEU A 70 -5.90 -11.47 11.34
CA LEU A 70 -5.98 -12.69 10.57
C LEU A 70 -7.27 -12.77 9.74
N ASP A 71 -8.43 -12.53 10.34
CA ASP A 71 -9.73 -12.73 9.67
C ASP A 71 -10.11 -11.59 8.72
N GLU A 72 -9.77 -10.35 9.07
CA GLU A 72 -10.17 -9.13 8.35
C GLU A 72 -9.10 -8.62 7.38
N VAL A 73 -7.85 -9.12 7.45
CA VAL A 73 -6.76 -8.67 6.56
C VAL A 73 -6.07 -9.85 5.88
N VAL A 74 -5.49 -10.78 6.63
CA VAL A 74 -4.63 -11.84 6.06
C VAL A 74 -5.44 -12.90 5.32
N TYR A 75 -6.56 -13.36 5.88
CA TYR A 75 -7.40 -14.41 5.34
C TYR A 75 -8.63 -13.88 4.60
N ARG A 76 -8.57 -12.66 4.06
CA ARG A 76 -9.66 -12.14 3.23
C ARG A 76 -9.76 -12.87 1.90
N GLY A 77 -10.98 -13.00 1.39
CA GLY A 77 -11.23 -13.59 0.07
C GLY A 77 -10.77 -15.04 -0.01
N ALA A 78 -10.12 -15.42 -1.11
CA ALA A 78 -9.67 -16.78 -1.37
C ALA A 78 -8.68 -17.32 -0.32
N ALA A 79 -7.96 -16.45 0.39
CA ALA A 79 -7.04 -16.85 1.45
C ALA A 79 -7.75 -17.54 2.63
N ARG A 80 -9.06 -17.31 2.82
CA ARG A 80 -9.88 -18.03 3.81
C ARG A 80 -9.93 -19.52 3.55
N ASP A 81 -9.98 -19.92 2.28
CA ASP A 81 -10.05 -21.32 1.86
C ASP A 81 -8.64 -21.89 1.72
N TRP A 82 -7.69 -21.11 1.20
CA TRP A 82 -6.30 -21.57 1.08
C TRP A 82 -5.69 -22.00 2.41
N ARG A 83 -5.99 -21.28 3.51
CA ARG A 83 -5.42 -21.61 4.83
C ARG A 83 -5.84 -22.99 5.36
N THR A 84 -6.96 -23.54 4.88
CA THR A 84 -7.47 -24.86 5.30
C THR A 84 -7.09 -25.97 4.33
N GLN A 85 -6.42 -25.64 3.23
CA GLN A 85 -5.94 -26.63 2.28
C GLN A 85 -4.83 -27.49 2.90
N ALA A 86 -4.82 -28.76 2.54
CA ALA A 86 -3.76 -29.66 2.93
C ALA A 86 -2.47 -29.26 2.21
N VAL A 87 -1.41 -28.97 2.98
CA VAL A 87 -0.10 -28.70 2.40
C VAL A 87 0.58 -30.02 2.05
N HIS A 88 0.88 -30.23 0.77
CA HIS A 88 1.69 -31.36 0.32
C HIS A 88 3.16 -30.95 0.26
N VAL A 89 4.00 -31.61 1.07
CA VAL A 89 5.44 -31.38 1.10
C VAL A 89 6.15 -32.51 0.37
N GLU A 90 6.84 -32.17 -0.70
CA GLU A 90 7.68 -33.09 -1.46
C GLU A 90 9.15 -32.85 -1.12
N ARG A 91 9.86 -33.93 -0.79
CA ARG A 91 11.31 -33.92 -0.62
C ARG A 91 11.95 -34.38 -1.92
N PHE A 92 12.91 -33.63 -2.44
CA PHE A 92 13.45 -33.88 -3.78
C PHE A 92 14.99 -33.89 -3.84
N GLY A 93 15.68 -33.85 -2.71
CA GLY A 93 17.12 -34.05 -2.68
C GLY A 93 17.75 -33.69 -1.36
N GLU A 94 19.05 -33.96 -1.25
CA GLU A 94 19.87 -33.65 -0.07
C GLU A 94 21.20 -33.05 -0.52
N ILE A 95 21.82 -32.22 0.34
CA ILE A 95 23.16 -31.67 0.17
C ILE A 95 23.95 -32.03 1.42
N ALA A 96 25.11 -32.66 1.24
CA ALA A 96 26.03 -32.89 2.34
C ALA A 96 26.64 -31.57 2.81
N GLY A 97 26.49 -31.27 4.10
CA GLY A 97 27.23 -30.22 4.79
C GLY A 97 28.33 -30.82 5.67
N ASP A 98 29.11 -29.95 6.29
CA ASP A 98 30.11 -30.37 7.27
C ASP A 98 29.45 -30.66 8.62
N GLY A 99 29.17 -31.94 8.90
CA GLY A 99 28.49 -32.40 10.11
C GLY A 99 26.95 -32.31 10.08
N TYR A 100 26.34 -31.96 8.94
CA TYR A 100 24.88 -31.93 8.78
C TYR A 100 24.46 -32.26 7.33
N VAL A 101 23.15 -32.44 7.11
CA VAL A 101 22.58 -32.70 5.79
C VAL A 101 21.44 -31.74 5.55
N VAL A 102 21.56 -30.92 4.50
CA VAL A 102 20.47 -30.04 4.07
C VAL A 102 19.49 -30.83 3.24
N ARG A 103 18.21 -30.86 3.64
CA ARG A 103 17.13 -31.48 2.88
C ARG A 103 16.43 -30.44 2.02
N LYS A 104 16.34 -30.71 0.71
CA LYS A 104 15.56 -29.92 -0.23
C LYS A 104 14.12 -30.37 -0.21
N LEU A 105 13.22 -29.43 0.01
CA LEU A 105 11.78 -29.66 -0.03
C LEU A 105 11.09 -28.60 -0.87
N ARG A 106 9.95 -28.96 -1.45
CA ARG A 106 9.02 -28.02 -2.07
C ARG A 106 7.62 -28.33 -1.57
N PHE A 107 6.78 -27.31 -1.49
CA PHE A 107 5.37 -27.51 -1.19
C PHE A 107 4.54 -26.50 -1.97
N GLU A 108 3.29 -26.85 -2.23
CA GLU A 108 2.33 -25.91 -2.81
C GLU A 108 1.76 -25.04 -1.69
N ALA A 109 2.05 -23.74 -1.72
CA ALA A 109 1.64 -22.80 -0.67
C ALA A 109 0.21 -22.30 -0.88
N VAL A 110 -0.16 -22.11 -2.15
CA VAL A 110 -1.51 -21.81 -2.64
C VAL A 110 -1.68 -22.46 -4.02
N PRO A 111 -2.90 -22.66 -4.54
CA PRO A 111 -3.12 -23.32 -5.81
C PRO A 111 -2.26 -22.73 -6.96
N GLY A 112 -1.41 -23.57 -7.55
CA GLY A 112 -0.50 -23.22 -8.64
C GLY A 112 0.82 -22.56 -8.23
N LEU A 113 1.06 -22.31 -6.93
CA LEU A 113 2.31 -21.71 -6.42
C LEU A 113 3.11 -22.71 -5.58
N HIS A 114 4.21 -23.19 -6.17
CA HIS A 114 5.17 -24.03 -5.46
C HIS A 114 6.30 -23.19 -4.85
N VAL A 115 6.56 -23.41 -3.56
CA VAL A 115 7.61 -22.75 -2.80
C VAL A 115 8.69 -23.77 -2.46
N PRO A 116 9.93 -23.59 -2.93
CA PRO A 116 11.07 -24.41 -2.50
C PRO A 116 11.58 -23.94 -1.13
N ALA A 117 12.10 -24.87 -0.33
CA ALA A 117 12.74 -24.60 0.94
C ALA A 117 13.93 -25.55 1.19
N LEU A 118 14.83 -25.12 2.06
CA LEU A 118 15.95 -25.89 2.56
C LEU A 118 15.78 -26.08 4.06
N LEU A 119 15.82 -27.33 4.50
CA LEU A 119 15.83 -27.69 5.91
C LEU A 119 17.26 -28.09 6.27
N TYR A 120 17.85 -27.35 7.19
CA TYR A 120 19.22 -27.56 7.68
C TYR A 120 19.23 -28.51 8.89
#